data_AF-A0A7R9Y560-F1
#
_entry.id   AF-A0A7R9Y560-F1
#
_cell.length_a   1.000
_cell.length_b   1.000
_cell.length_c   1.000
_cell.angle_alpha   90.00
_cell.angle_beta   90.00
_cell.angle_gamma   90.00
#
_symmetry.space_group_name_H-M   'P 1'
#
loop_
_entity.id
_entity.type
_entity.pdbx_description
1 polymer ?
#
loop_
_entity_poly.entity_id
_entity_poly.type
_entity_poly.pdbx_seq_one_letter_code
_entity_poly.pdbx_strand_id
1 'polypeptide(L)'
;APSAAMAGGGVGARFRRMDMHPRVNSEFATRTSAGGAITLIAAFLMAALFLSELRAYVRTDTVNELEVDTSRDVTLRINLDMTFHAMGCGVISLDAMDITGDNHLDVDHTIYKRRLDKQGKPIAEAERHIVGGTDMKDNEAVIGGGEDEGEECGSCYGAESDETRCCNTCDEVREAYRRAGWSFSNADGI
;
A
#
# COMPACT_ATOMS: atom_id res chain seq x y z
N ALA A 1 -77.17 -32.19 -10.41
CA ALA A 1 -77.10 -30.86 -11.06
C ALA A 1 -76.46 -29.89 -10.07
N PRO A 2 -75.63 -28.95 -10.53
CA PRO A 2 -74.21 -28.91 -10.14
C PRO A 2 -73.84 -27.64 -9.36
N SER A 3 -72.67 -27.64 -8.72
CA SER A 3 -71.95 -26.39 -8.49
C SER A 3 -70.46 -26.61 -8.80
N ALA A 4 -70.01 -25.86 -9.78
CA ALA A 4 -68.69 -25.91 -10.38
C ALA A 4 -67.64 -25.21 -9.50
N ALA A 5 -66.42 -25.73 -9.52
CA ALA A 5 -65.23 -24.91 -9.30
C ALA A 5 -64.15 -25.41 -10.26
N MET A 6 -63.95 -24.65 -11.35
CA MET A 6 -62.74 -24.68 -12.16
C MET A 6 -61.56 -24.17 -11.32
N ALA A 7 -60.39 -24.81 -11.40
CA ALA A 7 -59.11 -24.11 -11.41
C ALA A 7 -57.95 -25.09 -11.72
N GLY A 8 -57.19 -24.76 -12.77
CA GLY A 8 -55.74 -24.99 -12.79
C GLY A 8 -55.24 -26.35 -13.26
N GLY A 9 -55.12 -26.52 -14.58
CA GLY A 9 -54.14 -27.45 -15.14
C GLY A 9 -52.73 -26.93 -14.87
N GLY A 10 -51.88 -27.75 -14.27
CA GLY A 10 -50.46 -27.43 -14.05
C GLY A 10 -49.97 -27.93 -12.70
N VAL A 11 -48.76 -28.51 -12.68
CA VAL A 11 -48.08 -29.04 -11.49
C VAL A 11 -48.62 -30.39 -10.98
N GLY A 12 -49.89 -30.52 -10.60
CA GLY A 12 -50.42 -31.74 -9.95
C GLY A 12 -50.28 -33.05 -10.75
N ALA A 13 -50.34 -32.98 -12.08
CA ALA A 13 -50.21 -34.15 -12.95
C ALA A 13 -48.77 -34.70 -13.06
N ARG A 14 -47.74 -33.85 -12.86
CA ARG A 14 -46.32 -34.25 -12.88
C ARG A 14 -45.90 -34.97 -11.59
N PHE A 15 -46.46 -34.56 -10.46
CA PHE A 15 -46.21 -35.19 -9.15
C PHE A 15 -46.91 -36.56 -8.99
N ARG A 16 -47.86 -36.89 -9.87
CA ARG A 16 -48.55 -38.19 -9.87
C ARG A 16 -47.63 -39.37 -10.22
N ARG A 17 -46.43 -39.10 -10.76
CA ARG A 17 -45.37 -40.11 -11.00
C ARG A 17 -44.41 -40.30 -9.81
N MET A 18 -44.47 -39.46 -8.77
CA MET A 18 -43.60 -39.53 -7.58
C MET A 18 -44.33 -40.06 -6.34
N ASP A 19 -45.54 -40.59 -6.49
CA ASP A 19 -46.34 -41.17 -5.41
C ASP A 19 -46.12 -42.70 -5.42
N MET A 20 -45.10 -43.18 -4.70
CA MET A 20 -44.63 -44.58 -4.71
C MET A 20 -45.38 -45.49 -3.71
N HIS A 21 -46.48 -45.03 -3.11
CA HIS A 21 -47.25 -45.81 -2.14
C HIS A 21 -48.68 -46.14 -2.59
N PRO A 22 -49.16 -47.37 -2.32
CA PRO A 22 -50.54 -47.75 -2.57
C PRO A 22 -51.48 -46.92 -1.69
N ARG A 23 -52.54 -46.36 -2.30
CA ARG A 23 -53.51 -45.52 -1.58
C ARG A 23 -54.35 -46.39 -0.66
N VAL A 24 -54.36 -46.04 0.63
CA VAL A 24 -55.20 -46.71 1.63
C VAL A 24 -56.68 -46.50 1.34
N ASN A 25 -57.48 -47.55 1.56
CA ASN A 25 -58.90 -47.60 1.27
C ASN A 25 -59.63 -46.60 2.18
N SER A 26 -60.57 -45.83 1.62
CA SER A 26 -61.26 -44.73 2.34
C SER A 26 -62.11 -45.18 3.53
N GLU A 27 -62.38 -46.48 3.67
CA GLU A 27 -63.11 -47.06 4.82
C GLU A 27 -62.24 -47.18 6.09
N PHE A 28 -60.91 -47.18 5.95
CA PHE A 28 -59.97 -47.25 7.09
C PHE A 28 -59.27 -45.91 7.38
N ALA A 29 -59.55 -44.87 6.59
CA ALA A 29 -58.89 -43.57 6.67
C ALA A 29 -59.90 -42.45 6.91
N THR A 30 -60.10 -42.07 8.16
CA THR A 30 -60.94 -40.93 8.54
C THR A 30 -60.17 -39.63 8.31
N ARG A 31 -60.51 -38.91 7.23
CA ARG A 31 -60.00 -37.54 6.98
C ARG A 31 -60.67 -36.57 7.95
N THR A 32 -59.91 -36.09 8.93
CA THR A 32 -60.34 -35.00 9.81
C THR A 32 -59.74 -33.68 9.32
N SER A 33 -60.57 -32.64 9.18
CA SER A 33 -60.12 -31.29 8.79
C SER A 33 -59.14 -30.71 9.81
N ALA A 34 -59.35 -31.02 11.10
CA ALA A 34 -58.46 -30.66 12.19
C ALA A 34 -57.06 -31.31 12.06
N GLY A 35 -56.98 -32.59 11.69
CA GLY A 35 -55.70 -33.28 11.48
C GLY A 35 -54.90 -32.64 10.33
N GLY A 36 -55.57 -32.26 9.24
CA GLY A 36 -54.96 -31.52 8.14
C GLY A 36 -54.39 -30.17 8.58
N ALA A 37 -55.14 -29.40 9.37
CA ALA A 37 -54.69 -28.12 9.90
C ALA A 37 -53.45 -28.27 10.79
N ILE A 38 -53.44 -29.27 11.69
CA ILE A 38 -52.30 -29.56 12.57
C ILE A 38 -51.06 -29.94 11.73
N THR A 39 -51.22 -30.78 10.70
CA THR A 39 -50.08 -31.15 9.84
C THR A 39 -49.51 -29.97 9.06
N LEU A 40 -50.35 -29.03 8.62
CA LEU A 40 -49.88 -27.81 7.93
C LEU A 40 -49.13 -26.89 8.89
N ILE A 41 -49.62 -26.70 10.11
CA ILE A 41 -48.95 -25.91 11.13
C ILE A 41 -47.61 -26.55 11.51
N ALA A 42 -47.58 -27.86 11.72
CA ALA A 42 -46.34 -28.59 12.04
C ALA A 42 -45.32 -28.50 10.89
N ALA A 43 -45.76 -28.68 9.64
CA ALA A 43 -44.90 -28.54 8.47
C ALA A 43 -44.34 -27.11 8.32
N PHE A 44 -45.16 -26.11 8.57
CA PHE A 44 -44.73 -24.71 8.56
C PHE A 44 -43.67 -24.43 9.63
N LEU A 45 -43.90 -24.88 10.86
CA LEU A 45 -42.94 -24.72 11.96
C LEU A 45 -41.62 -25.44 11.66
N MET A 46 -41.67 -26.67 11.16
CA MET A 46 -40.48 -27.42 10.75
C MET A 46 -39.70 -26.69 9.65
N ALA A 47 -40.39 -26.17 8.63
CA ALA A 47 -39.75 -25.42 7.55
C ALA A 47 -39.15 -24.09 8.04
N ALA A 48 -39.84 -23.37 8.93
CA ALA A 48 -39.35 -22.12 9.51
C ALA A 48 -38.08 -22.34 10.34
N LEU A 49 -38.06 -23.38 11.19
CA LEU A 49 -36.89 -23.75 11.97
C LEU A 49 -35.72 -24.16 11.07
N PHE A 50 -35.98 -24.97 10.04
CA PHE A 50 -34.96 -25.37 9.08
C PHE A 50 -34.33 -24.17 8.37
N LEU A 51 -35.14 -23.21 7.89
CA LEU A 51 -34.64 -22.00 7.23
C LEU A 51 -33.84 -21.11 8.19
N SER A 52 -34.25 -21.02 9.46
CA SER A 52 -33.54 -20.27 10.49
C SER A 52 -32.15 -20.86 10.74
N GLU A 53 -32.06 -22.17 10.96
CA GLU A 53 -30.80 -22.87 11.18
C GLU A 53 -29.91 -22.83 9.93
N LEU A 54 -30.49 -23.02 8.74
CA LEU A 54 -29.73 -22.91 7.49
C LEU A 54 -29.12 -21.52 7.33
N ARG A 55 -29.87 -20.47 7.68
CA ARG A 55 -29.35 -19.09 7.64
C ARG A 55 -28.24 -18.86 8.66
N ALA A 56 -28.38 -19.41 9.86
CA ALA A 56 -27.33 -19.36 10.88
C ALA A 56 -26.08 -20.11 10.44
N TYR A 57 -26.22 -21.29 9.83
CA TYR A 57 -25.12 -22.10 9.32
C TYR A 57 -24.36 -21.44 8.16
N VAL A 58 -25.08 -20.78 7.25
CA VAL A 58 -24.47 -20.06 6.09
C VAL A 58 -23.81 -18.75 6.53
N ARG A 59 -24.14 -18.23 7.72
CA ARG A 59 -23.51 -17.01 8.24
C ARG A 59 -22.08 -17.32 8.64
N THR A 60 -21.13 -16.75 7.90
CA THR A 60 -19.71 -16.79 8.27
C THR A 60 -19.47 -15.88 9.48
N ASP A 61 -19.05 -16.45 10.60
CA ASP A 61 -18.53 -15.69 11.72
C ASP A 61 -17.00 -15.61 11.58
N THR A 62 -16.46 -14.39 11.55
CA THR A 62 -15.02 -14.15 11.50
C THR A 62 -14.46 -14.22 12.91
N VAL A 63 -13.67 -15.26 13.20
CA VAL A 63 -12.91 -15.37 14.45
C VAL A 63 -11.50 -14.84 14.19
N ASN A 64 -11.08 -13.82 14.92
CA ASN A 64 -9.72 -13.30 14.86
C ASN A 64 -8.87 -14.08 15.87
N GLU A 65 -7.93 -14.90 15.39
CA GLU A 65 -6.95 -15.58 16.23
C GLU A 65 -5.60 -14.87 16.13
N LEU A 66 -4.93 -14.72 17.26
CA LEU A 66 -3.57 -14.19 17.32
C LEU A 66 -2.62 -15.38 17.28
N GLU A 67 -2.03 -15.61 16.11
CA GLU A 67 -0.96 -16.59 15.95
C GLU A 67 0.39 -15.89 16.15
N VAL A 68 1.33 -16.58 16.79
CA VAL A 68 2.72 -16.10 16.86
C VAL A 68 3.30 -16.22 15.45
N ASP A 69 3.66 -15.10 14.85
CA ASP A 69 4.34 -15.11 13.57
C ASP A 69 5.70 -15.81 13.74
N THR A 70 5.81 -17.01 13.17
CA THR A 70 7.05 -17.79 13.17
C THR A 70 7.91 -17.52 11.94
N SER A 71 7.44 -16.67 11.01
CA SER A 71 8.25 -16.21 9.89
C SER A 71 9.28 -15.20 10.40
N ARG A 72 10.47 -15.70 10.71
CA ARG A 72 11.63 -14.85 10.97
C ARG A 72 12.11 -14.24 9.65
N ASP A 73 12.49 -12.97 9.70
CA ASP A 73 13.23 -12.29 8.62
C ASP A 73 12.40 -11.92 7.37
N VAL A 74 11.15 -11.49 7.55
CA VAL A 74 10.35 -10.91 6.46
C VAL A 74 10.52 -9.40 6.43
N THR A 75 11.00 -8.87 5.32
CA THR A 75 11.07 -7.41 5.10
C THR A 75 9.68 -6.87 4.74
N LEU A 76 9.27 -5.80 5.44
CA LEU A 76 7.99 -5.14 5.17
C LEU A 76 8.14 -4.21 3.97
N ARG A 77 7.27 -4.37 2.95
CA ARG A 77 7.25 -3.52 1.76
C ARG A 77 6.52 -2.21 2.05
N ILE A 78 7.28 -1.13 2.19
CA ILE A 78 6.75 0.23 2.38
C ILE A 78 6.66 0.92 1.02
N ASN A 79 5.45 1.31 0.61
CA ASN A 79 5.24 2.15 -0.57
C ASN A 79 4.87 3.55 -0.09
N LEU A 80 5.62 4.57 -0.51
CA LEU A 80 5.40 5.96 -0.13
C LEU A 80 5.43 6.88 -1.36
N ASP A 81 4.46 7.79 -1.43
CA ASP A 81 4.40 8.88 -2.42
C ASP A 81 3.97 10.14 -1.67
N MET A 82 4.89 11.10 -1.54
CA MET A 82 4.70 12.31 -0.75
C MET A 82 5.22 13.52 -1.52
N THR A 83 4.50 14.64 -1.44
CA THR A 83 4.83 15.88 -2.13
C THR A 83 4.95 17.05 -1.15
N PHE A 84 6.11 17.70 -1.14
CA PHE A 84 6.38 18.87 -0.30
C PHE A 84 6.37 20.15 -1.15
N HIS A 85 5.38 21.02 -0.93
CA HIS A 85 5.20 22.24 -1.74
C HIS A 85 6.08 23.41 -1.28
N ALA A 86 6.52 23.41 -0.02
CA ALA A 86 7.26 24.51 0.61
C ALA A 86 8.72 24.15 0.93
N MET A 87 9.21 22.98 0.49
CA MET A 87 10.59 22.52 0.73
C MET A 87 11.27 22.17 -0.58
N GLY A 88 12.55 22.52 -0.70
CA GLY A 88 13.38 22.18 -1.85
C GLY A 88 13.77 20.71 -1.85
N CYS A 89 13.93 20.12 -3.03
CA CYS A 89 14.29 18.71 -3.17
C CYS A 89 15.66 18.35 -2.54
N GLY A 90 16.62 19.28 -2.58
CA GLY A 90 17.98 19.07 -2.06
C GLY A 90 18.11 19.10 -0.54
N VAL A 91 17.10 19.60 0.19
CA VAL A 91 17.12 19.63 1.67
C VAL A 91 16.36 18.48 2.31
N ILE A 92 15.68 17.66 1.49
CA ILE A 92 14.90 16.52 1.98
C ILE A 92 15.82 15.31 2.05
N SER A 93 15.96 14.72 3.22
CA SER A 93 16.58 13.40 3.41
C SER A 93 15.51 12.40 3.84
N LEU A 94 15.73 11.12 3.53
CA LEU A 94 14.89 10.02 3.99
C LEU A 94 15.77 9.08 4.82
N ASP A 95 15.31 8.78 6.03
CA ASP A 95 15.97 7.92 6.98
C ASP A 95 14.97 6.86 7.48
N ALA A 96 15.47 5.66 7.75
CA ALA A 96 14.66 4.51 8.15
C ALA A 96 15.28 3.87 9.40
N MET A 97 14.54 3.95 10.52
CA MET A 97 14.97 3.48 11.84
C MET A 97 13.93 2.50 12.41
N ASP A 98 14.37 1.34 12.87
CA ASP A 98 13.50 0.34 13.52
C ASP A 98 13.34 0.64 15.04
N ILE A 99 12.42 -0.05 15.71
CA ILE A 99 12.19 0.04 17.17
C ILE A 99 13.44 -0.24 18.01
N THR A 100 14.39 -0.99 17.46
CA THR A 100 15.69 -1.27 18.09
C THR A 100 16.66 -0.09 17.99
N GLY A 101 16.35 0.89 17.15
CA GLY A 101 17.14 2.10 16.94
C GLY A 101 18.30 1.93 15.96
N ASP A 102 18.32 0.83 15.21
CA ASP A 102 19.27 0.62 14.13
C ASP A 102 18.80 1.36 12.87
N ASN A 103 19.69 2.15 12.28
CA ASN A 103 19.46 2.81 10.99
C ASN A 103 19.70 1.83 9.85
N HIS A 104 18.66 1.56 9.06
CA HIS A 104 18.78 0.71 7.88
C HIS A 104 19.30 1.54 6.70
N LEU A 105 20.63 1.63 6.59
CA LEU A 105 21.33 2.32 5.48
C LEU A 105 21.33 1.47 4.19
N ASP A 106 21.21 0.15 4.31
CA ASP A 106 21.23 -0.82 3.22
C ASP A 106 19.85 -1.45 2.97
N VAL A 107 18.84 -0.61 2.75
CA VAL A 107 17.54 -1.09 2.24
C VAL A 107 17.65 -1.18 0.72
N ASP A 108 17.24 -2.27 0.07
CA ASP A 108 17.03 -2.25 -1.38
C ASP A 108 15.82 -1.37 -1.69
N HIS A 109 16.08 -0.10 -1.95
CA HIS A 109 15.05 0.92 -2.12
C HIS A 109 15.13 1.54 -3.52
N THR A 110 13.94 1.68 -4.09
CA THR A 110 13.72 2.35 -5.38
C THR A 110 13.05 3.69 -5.09
N ILE A 111 13.77 4.58 -4.40
CA ILE A 111 13.26 5.90 -4.02
C ILE A 111 13.77 6.92 -5.03
N TYR A 112 12.82 7.70 -5.56
CA TYR A 112 13.11 8.74 -6.52
C TYR A 112 12.72 10.11 -5.95
N LYS A 113 13.67 11.04 -5.98
CA LYS A 113 13.46 12.44 -5.68
C LYS A 113 13.12 13.15 -6.99
N ARG A 114 11.95 13.78 -7.04
CA ARG A 114 11.51 14.54 -8.23
C ARG A 114 11.20 15.96 -7.85
N ARG A 115 11.89 16.91 -8.48
CA ARG A 115 11.62 18.34 -8.29
C ARG A 115 10.31 18.72 -8.98
N LEU A 116 9.45 19.39 -8.22
CA LEU A 116 8.15 19.87 -8.68
C LEU A 116 8.11 21.40 -8.73
N ASP A 117 7.28 21.93 -9.61
CA ASP A 117 6.94 23.35 -9.69
C ASP A 117 5.92 23.74 -8.61
N LYS A 118 5.70 25.03 -8.40
CA LYS A 118 4.69 25.59 -7.50
C LYS A 118 3.27 25.10 -7.79
N GLN A 119 3.06 24.57 -9.00
CA GLN A 119 1.80 24.00 -9.48
C GLN A 119 1.77 22.46 -9.38
N GLY A 120 2.79 21.84 -8.76
CA GLY A 120 2.89 20.39 -8.57
C GLY A 120 3.34 19.62 -9.81
N LYS A 121 3.78 20.29 -10.87
CA LYS A 121 4.23 19.65 -12.12
C LYS A 121 5.72 19.28 -12.05
N PRO A 122 6.14 18.11 -12.54
CA PRO A 122 7.57 17.75 -12.57
C PRO A 122 8.35 18.66 -13.52
N ILE A 123 9.48 19.19 -13.02
CA ILE A 123 10.37 20.09 -13.78
C ILE A 123 11.53 19.31 -14.41
N ALA A 124 11.98 18.21 -13.77
CA ALA A 124 13.11 17.41 -14.19
C ALA A 124 12.80 15.90 -14.08
N GLU A 125 13.66 15.10 -14.71
CA GLU A 125 13.66 13.64 -14.51
C GLU A 125 13.96 13.30 -13.05
N ALA A 126 13.42 12.18 -12.58
CA ALA A 126 13.51 11.82 -11.17
C ALA A 126 14.89 11.22 -10.88
N GLU A 127 15.60 11.79 -9.92
CA GLU A 127 16.92 11.33 -9.50
C GLU A 127 16.79 10.24 -8.43
N ARG A 128 17.59 9.17 -8.54
CA ARG A 128 17.59 8.10 -7.55
C ARG A 128 18.25 8.59 -6.25
N HIS A 129 17.53 8.48 -5.15
CA HIS A 129 18.01 8.86 -3.82
C HIS A 129 18.54 7.64 -3.05
N ILE A 130 19.57 7.84 -2.22
CA ILE A 130 20.11 6.81 -1.31
C ILE A 130 19.71 7.15 0.13
N VAL A 131 19.00 6.26 0.82
CA VAL A 131 18.66 6.38 2.24
C VAL A 131 19.92 6.41 3.10
N GLY A 132 20.06 7.46 3.92
CA GLY A 132 21.20 7.63 4.82
C GLY A 132 22.55 7.95 4.15
N GLY A 133 22.59 8.18 2.84
CA GLY A 133 23.76 8.69 2.14
C GLY A 133 23.83 10.22 2.22
N THR A 134 25.02 10.78 2.41
CA THR A 134 25.27 12.18 2.10
C THR A 134 25.25 12.32 0.57
N ASP A 135 24.15 12.83 0.01
CA ASP A 135 24.07 13.17 -1.41
C ASP A 135 25.01 14.37 -1.72
N MET A 136 26.32 14.14 -1.75
CA MET A 136 27.25 14.95 -2.53
C MET A 136 27.32 14.30 -3.90
N LYS A 137 26.44 14.74 -4.80
CA LYS A 137 26.67 14.67 -6.24
C LYS A 137 26.76 16.09 -6.75
N ASP A 138 27.97 16.60 -6.73
CA ASP A 138 28.64 17.30 -7.82
C ASP A 138 27.70 17.52 -9.02
N ASN A 139 27.09 18.70 -9.06
CA ASN A 139 26.57 19.23 -10.31
C ASN A 139 27.79 19.49 -11.20
N GLU A 140 28.19 18.51 -12.00
CA GLU A 140 28.99 18.72 -13.19
C GLU A 140 28.19 19.62 -14.13
N ALA A 141 28.29 20.92 -13.91
CA ALA A 141 27.92 21.91 -14.89
C ALA A 141 28.90 21.78 -16.05
N VAL A 142 28.52 20.98 -17.04
CA VAL A 142 29.12 21.00 -18.37
C VAL A 142 28.85 22.38 -18.96
N ILE A 143 29.76 23.33 -18.72
CA ILE A 143 29.92 24.51 -19.56
C ILE A 143 31.02 24.19 -20.54
N GLY A 144 30.61 23.94 -21.78
CA GLY A 144 31.53 23.80 -22.89
C GLY A 144 32.25 25.11 -23.19
N GLY A 145 33.54 24.95 -23.50
CA GLY A 145 34.48 25.98 -23.95
C GLY A 145 35.83 25.49 -23.47
N GLY A 146 36.61 24.77 -24.26
CA GLY A 146 37.27 25.25 -25.46
C GLY A 146 38.76 25.00 -25.20
N GLU A 147 39.41 24.21 -26.05
CA GLU A 147 40.84 23.93 -25.97
C GLU A 147 41.62 25.26 -26.08
N ASP A 148 42.28 25.71 -25.00
CA ASP A 148 43.34 26.70 -25.07
C ASP A 148 44.36 26.46 -23.95
N GLU A 149 45.63 26.36 -24.33
CA GLU A 149 46.76 26.24 -23.42
C GLU A 149 46.97 27.57 -22.67
N GLY A 150 46.36 27.67 -21.49
CA GLY A 150 46.63 28.71 -20.51
C GLY A 150 45.99 28.28 -19.18
N GLU A 151 46.74 28.38 -18.08
CA GLU A 151 46.22 28.02 -16.74
C GLU A 151 44.92 28.80 -16.46
N GLU A 152 43.77 28.12 -16.59
CA GLU A 152 42.48 28.67 -16.22
C GLU A 152 42.50 28.99 -14.73
N CYS A 153 42.17 30.22 -14.37
CA CYS A 153 42.10 30.69 -12.99
C CYS A 153 40.78 30.20 -12.36
N GLY A 154 40.86 29.13 -11.57
CA GLY A 154 39.77 28.62 -10.76
C GLY A 154 39.43 29.54 -9.59
N SER A 155 38.18 29.49 -9.12
CA SER A 155 37.70 30.32 -8.01
C SER A 155 38.12 29.77 -6.64
N CYS A 156 38.50 30.64 -5.71
CA CYS A 156 38.78 30.27 -4.31
C CYS A 156 37.52 30.34 -3.42
N TYR A 157 36.32 30.28 -4.01
CA TYR A 157 35.04 30.27 -3.32
C TYR A 157 34.85 31.42 -2.30
N GLY A 158 35.34 32.62 -2.61
CA GLY A 158 35.19 33.82 -1.76
C GLY A 158 36.32 34.02 -0.75
N ALA A 159 37.33 33.15 -0.75
CA ALA A 159 38.56 33.30 0.03
C ALA A 159 39.71 33.92 -0.78
N GLU A 160 39.41 34.59 -1.91
CA GLU A 160 40.43 35.29 -2.69
C GLU A 160 41.06 36.43 -1.88
N SER A 161 42.40 36.49 -1.88
CA SER A 161 43.16 37.59 -1.27
C SER A 161 44.02 38.29 -2.32
N ASP A 162 44.65 39.40 -1.95
CA ASP A 162 45.58 40.10 -2.85
C ASP A 162 46.79 39.23 -3.24
N GLU A 163 47.11 38.20 -2.44
CA GLU A 163 48.21 37.26 -2.68
C GLU A 163 47.77 35.92 -3.30
N THR A 164 46.50 35.52 -3.16
CA THR A 164 45.96 34.29 -3.75
C THR A 164 44.63 34.61 -4.43
N ARG A 165 44.71 34.90 -5.72
CA ARG A 165 43.58 35.33 -6.54
C ARG A 165 42.86 34.19 -7.25
N CYS A 166 43.53 33.05 -7.40
CA CYS A 166 43.05 31.87 -8.12
C CYS A 166 43.39 30.62 -7.32
N CYS A 167 42.49 29.63 -7.35
CA CYS A 167 42.69 28.33 -6.73
C CYS A 167 42.34 27.25 -7.75
N ASN A 168 43.35 26.50 -8.18
CA ASN A 168 43.23 25.44 -9.17
C ASN A 168 43.31 24.04 -8.55
N THR A 169 43.80 23.96 -7.30
CA THR A 169 43.87 22.70 -6.56
C THR A 169 43.15 22.79 -5.22
N CYS A 170 42.71 21.63 -4.70
CA CYS A 170 42.04 21.55 -3.41
C CYS A 170 42.92 22.07 -2.27
N ASP A 171 44.24 21.89 -2.35
CA ASP A 171 45.17 22.35 -1.33
C ASP A 171 45.30 23.89 -1.31
N GLU A 172 45.25 24.53 -2.47
CA GLU A 172 45.21 25.99 -2.60
C GLU A 172 43.94 26.58 -1.97
N VAL A 173 42.78 25.98 -2.21
CA VAL A 173 41.52 26.39 -1.56
C VAL A 173 41.64 26.26 -0.04
N ARG A 174 42.18 25.15 0.46
CA ARG A 174 42.38 24.92 1.91
C ARG A 174 43.34 25.92 2.53
N GLU A 175 44.35 26.35 1.79
CA GLU A 175 45.31 27.36 2.26
C GLU A 175 44.73 28.77 2.23
N ALA A 176 43.98 29.12 1.18
CA ALA A 176 43.22 30.36 1.10
C ALA A 176 42.25 30.52 2.27
N TYR A 177 41.50 29.45 2.61
CA TYR A 177 40.59 29.44 3.76
C TYR A 177 41.32 29.52 5.10
N ARG A 178 42.51 28.90 5.23
CA ARG A 178 43.36 29.05 6.43
C ARG A 178 43.82 30.49 6.62
N ARG A 179 44.24 31.18 5.55
CA ARG A 179 44.63 32.61 5.62
C ARG A 179 43.44 33.54 5.85
N ALA A 180 42.28 33.23 5.29
CA ALA A 180 41.03 33.95 5.53
C ALA A 180 40.46 33.72 6.96
N GLY A 181 41.05 32.80 7.73
CA GLY A 181 40.58 32.48 9.10
C GLY A 181 39.31 31.63 9.13
N TRP A 182 38.95 30.99 8.01
CA TRP A 182 37.77 30.13 7.84
C TRP A 182 38.11 28.64 7.92
N SER A 183 39.31 28.29 8.40
CA SER A 183 39.71 26.89 8.54
C SER A 183 38.94 26.21 9.67
N PHE A 184 38.15 25.20 9.34
CA PHE A 184 37.54 24.29 10.30
C PHE A 184 38.63 23.42 10.95
N SER A 185 38.82 23.55 12.26
CA SER A 185 39.87 22.81 12.98
C SER A 185 39.54 21.34 13.22
N ASN A 186 38.30 20.88 13.02
CA ASN A 186 37.90 19.48 13.21
C ASN A 186 36.77 19.11 12.26
N ALA A 187 37.01 18.14 11.38
CA ALA A 187 36.01 17.50 10.51
C ALA A 187 35.77 16.02 10.92
N ASP A 188 36.10 15.65 12.17
CA ASP A 188 35.91 14.31 12.71
C ASP A 188 34.68 14.22 13.64
N GLY A 189 33.72 15.14 13.48
CA GLY A 189 32.62 15.32 14.44
C GLY A 189 31.26 15.59 13.83
N ILE A 190 31.01 15.13 12.59
CA ILE A 190 29.68 15.00 11.98
C ILE A 190 29.58 13.66 11.29
#